data_AF-A0A520K880-F1
#
_entry.id   AF-A0A520K880-F1
#
_cell.length_a   1.000
_cell.length_b   1.000
_cell.length_c   1.000
_cell.angle_alpha   90.00
_cell.angle_beta   90.00
_cell.angle_gamma   90.00
#
_symmetry.space_group_name_H-M   'P 1'
#
loop_
_entity.id
_entity.type
_entity.pdbx_description
1 polymer ?
#
loop_
_entity_poly.entity_id
_entity_poly.type
_entity_poly.pdbx_seq_one_letter_code
_entity_poly.pdbx_strand_id
1 'polypeptide(L)'
;METRRRKIMAAGVAALLLVGLVGCGVAAPAWAQRGAADGDKNNNGNGNGVALGRVGDEVPPGLGLNARVWVVHRGYGFAMADTEFHVLRIHIVRVRHLQPLDMRGLMESGKSIEEIRAELREREGALFYQGYLRLGEDTYRLVNINVTENGAVRNFTADISGPSPVQSATVGTISVTIEEYEGFRVGNGTLTIADATYRVLLQVF
;
A
#
# COMPACT_ATOMS: atom_id res chain seq x y z
N MET A 1 18.23 -25.11 36.85
CA MET A 1 17.28 -25.77 35.94
C MET A 1 16.60 -24.79 34.96
N GLU A 2 16.56 -23.49 35.26
CA GLU A 2 16.03 -22.40 34.40
C GLU A 2 16.62 -22.30 32.97
N THR A 3 17.92 -22.55 32.80
CA THR A 3 18.65 -22.27 31.55
C THR A 3 18.47 -23.30 30.45
N ARG A 4 18.01 -24.52 30.79
CA ARG A 4 17.68 -25.55 29.77
C ARG A 4 16.32 -25.31 29.13
N ARG A 5 15.34 -24.74 29.86
CA ARG A 5 13.98 -24.51 29.35
C ARG A 5 13.93 -23.42 28.27
N ARG A 6 14.76 -22.38 28.40
CA ARG A 6 14.85 -21.28 27.41
C ARG A 6 15.44 -21.72 26.06
N LYS A 7 16.39 -22.67 26.06
CA LYS A 7 16.97 -23.21 24.83
C LYS A 7 16.00 -24.13 24.07
N ILE A 8 15.13 -24.85 24.77
CA ILE A 8 14.14 -25.75 24.15
C ILE A 8 12.99 -24.94 23.52
N MET A 9 12.57 -23.83 24.15
CA MET A 9 11.56 -22.93 23.57
C MET A 9 12.04 -22.19 22.32
N ALA A 10 13.31 -21.75 22.29
CA ALA A 10 13.88 -21.06 21.13
C ALA A 10 14.07 -21.98 19.90
N ALA A 11 14.37 -23.27 20.12
CA ALA A 11 14.50 -24.24 19.04
C ALA A 11 13.15 -24.62 18.40
N GLY A 12 12.05 -24.57 19.17
CA GLY A 12 10.70 -24.88 18.66
C GLY A 12 10.13 -23.80 17.72
N VAL A 13 10.43 -22.53 17.97
CA VAL A 13 9.94 -21.41 17.14
C VAL A 13 10.70 -21.32 15.80
N ALA A 14 11.99 -21.67 15.79
CA ALA A 14 12.79 -21.69 14.55
C ALA A 14 12.38 -22.83 13.59
N ALA A 15 11.91 -23.97 14.11
CA ALA A 15 11.44 -25.09 13.29
C ALA A 15 10.09 -24.81 12.60
N LEU A 16 9.20 -24.05 13.23
CA LEU A 16 7.90 -23.66 12.65
C LEU A 16 8.02 -22.63 11.52
N LEU A 17 9.10 -21.83 11.51
CA LEU A 17 9.39 -20.87 10.42
C LEU A 17 9.92 -21.53 9.14
N LEU A 18 10.46 -22.76 9.21
CA LEU A 18 11.07 -23.43 8.06
C LEU A 18 10.13 -24.37 7.28
N VAL A 19 8.93 -24.66 7.79
CA VAL A 19 7.95 -25.53 7.11
C VAL A 19 7.02 -24.76 6.15
N GLY A 20 7.04 -23.43 6.17
CA GLY A 20 6.20 -22.59 5.30
C GLY A 20 6.69 -22.38 3.85
N LEU A 21 7.80 -23.02 3.44
CA LEU A 21 8.50 -22.71 2.18
C LEU A 21 8.47 -23.84 1.12
N VAL A 22 7.52 -24.77 1.20
CA VAL A 22 7.28 -25.75 0.13
C VAL A 22 5.81 -25.69 -0.29
N GLY A 23 5.56 -25.05 -1.43
CA GLY A 23 4.25 -24.93 -2.03
C GLY A 23 4.27 -24.11 -3.31
N CYS A 24 5.12 -24.47 -4.28
CA CYS A 24 5.01 -23.98 -5.65
C CYS A 24 3.71 -24.50 -6.27
N GLY A 25 2.76 -23.61 -6.51
CA GLY A 25 1.62 -23.84 -7.39
C GLY A 25 1.46 -22.62 -8.29
N VAL A 26 2.06 -22.66 -9.47
CA VAL A 26 1.81 -21.69 -10.55
C VAL A 26 0.38 -21.87 -11.04
N ALA A 27 -0.55 -21.09 -10.51
CA ALA A 27 -1.86 -20.92 -11.11
C ALA A 27 -1.76 -19.87 -12.22
N ALA A 28 -1.60 -20.33 -13.46
CA ALA A 28 -1.83 -19.50 -14.63
C ALA A 28 -3.30 -19.06 -14.67
N PRO A 29 -3.61 -17.82 -15.08
CA PRO A 29 -4.97 -17.33 -15.07
C PRO A 29 -5.82 -18.03 -16.15
N ALA A 30 -6.89 -18.69 -15.69
CA ALA A 30 -7.94 -19.23 -16.54
C ALA A 30 -8.82 -18.10 -17.09
N TRP A 31 -8.39 -17.49 -18.19
CA TRP A 31 -9.27 -16.78 -19.13
C TRP A 31 -8.69 -16.85 -20.55
N ALA A 32 -8.30 -18.06 -20.96
CA ALA A 32 -7.94 -18.33 -22.35
C ALA A 32 -8.54 -19.67 -22.74
N GLN A 33 -9.86 -19.69 -22.99
CA GLN A 33 -10.55 -20.66 -23.86
C GLN A 33 -12.06 -20.39 -23.86
N ARG A 34 -12.47 -19.46 -24.73
CA ARG A 34 -13.85 -19.43 -25.25
C ARG A 34 -13.79 -18.92 -26.68
N GLY A 35 -14.08 -19.81 -27.63
CA GLY A 35 -14.16 -19.49 -29.05
C GLY A 35 -13.41 -20.50 -29.92
N ALA A 36 -14.07 -21.63 -30.21
CA ALA A 36 -13.77 -22.47 -31.37
C ALA A 36 -15.05 -22.57 -32.21
N ALA A 37 -14.87 -22.66 -33.54
CA ALA A 37 -15.83 -22.55 -34.67
C ALA A 37 -16.15 -21.09 -35.04
N ASP A 38 -16.02 -20.58 -36.26
CA ASP A 38 -15.77 -21.10 -37.61
C ASP A 38 -14.93 -20.01 -38.33
N GLY A 39 -13.96 -20.29 -39.20
CA GLY A 39 -14.19 -20.82 -40.54
C GLY A 39 -14.40 -19.69 -41.56
N ASP A 40 -13.33 -19.01 -42.02
CA ASP A 40 -13.26 -18.58 -43.43
C ASP A 40 -11.82 -18.29 -43.87
N LYS A 41 -11.49 -18.78 -45.06
CA LYS A 41 -10.22 -18.61 -45.75
C LYS A 41 -10.39 -17.47 -46.75
N ASN A 42 -9.53 -16.45 -46.74
CA ASN A 42 -9.11 -15.86 -48.01
C ASN A 42 -7.74 -15.17 -47.96
N ASN A 43 -6.96 -15.45 -49.00
CA ASN A 43 -5.63 -14.96 -49.33
C ASN A 43 -5.72 -13.65 -50.11
N ASN A 44 -4.95 -12.64 -49.73
CA ASN A 44 -4.27 -11.67 -50.61
C ASN A 44 -3.47 -10.73 -49.69
N GLY A 45 -2.17 -10.52 -49.79
CA GLY A 45 -1.44 -10.15 -50.98
C GLY A 45 -0.89 -8.74 -50.77
N ASN A 46 0.42 -8.63 -50.52
CA ASN A 46 1.31 -7.49 -50.77
C ASN A 46 0.99 -6.10 -50.16
N GLY A 47 1.94 -5.53 -49.41
CA GLY A 47 1.95 -4.09 -49.12
C GLY A 47 2.90 -3.66 -48.00
N ASN A 48 4.03 -3.07 -48.37
CA ASN A 48 4.81 -2.19 -47.49
C ASN A 48 3.89 -1.14 -46.84
N GLY A 49 3.92 -1.05 -45.51
CA GLY A 49 3.18 -0.03 -44.77
C GLY A 49 3.86 0.30 -43.46
N VAL A 50 4.70 1.34 -43.47
CA VAL A 50 5.14 2.04 -42.27
C VAL A 50 3.90 2.71 -41.68
N ALA A 51 3.37 2.18 -40.58
CA ALA A 51 2.26 2.79 -39.84
C ALA A 51 2.78 3.34 -38.51
N LEU A 52 3.13 4.63 -38.56
CA LEU A 52 3.13 5.53 -37.42
C LEU A 52 1.77 5.48 -36.71
N GLY A 53 1.80 5.51 -35.38
CA GLY A 53 0.65 5.90 -34.56
C GLY A 53 -0.17 4.73 -34.05
N ARG A 54 0.14 4.31 -32.82
CA ARG A 54 -0.92 3.87 -31.91
C ARG A 54 -0.91 4.83 -30.73
N VAL A 55 -1.82 5.79 -30.84
CA VAL A 55 -2.29 6.67 -29.76
C VAL A 55 -2.52 5.78 -28.54
N GLY A 56 -1.74 6.03 -27.48
CA GLY A 56 -1.93 5.36 -26.21
C GLY A 56 -3.32 5.70 -25.68
N ASP A 57 -4.01 4.69 -25.15
CA ASP A 57 -5.33 4.82 -24.56
C ASP A 57 -5.41 6.07 -23.68
N GLU A 58 -6.39 6.92 -24.00
CA GLU A 58 -6.71 8.12 -23.27
C GLU A 58 -6.98 7.75 -21.81
N VAL A 59 -6.09 8.19 -20.91
CA VAL A 59 -6.31 8.10 -19.47
C VAL A 59 -7.59 8.90 -19.17
N PRO A 60 -8.64 8.27 -18.58
CA PRO A 60 -9.89 8.96 -18.27
C PRO A 60 -9.64 10.21 -17.42
N PRO A 61 -10.31 11.34 -17.70
CA PRO A 61 -10.16 12.56 -16.91
C PRO A 61 -10.83 12.35 -15.55
N GLY A 62 -10.03 12.02 -14.55
CA GLY A 62 -10.51 11.73 -13.19
C GLY A 62 -9.49 11.04 -12.30
N LEU A 63 -8.46 10.41 -12.88
CA LEU A 63 -7.29 9.96 -12.13
C LEU A 63 -6.30 11.12 -12.05
N GLY A 64 -6.44 11.94 -11.02
CA GLY A 64 -5.37 12.83 -10.59
C GLY A 64 -4.09 11.99 -10.51
N LEU A 65 -3.10 12.34 -11.33
CA LEU A 65 -1.79 11.70 -11.36
C LEU A 65 -1.14 12.00 -10.01
N ASN A 66 -1.43 11.13 -9.04
CA ASN A 66 -0.91 11.19 -7.69
C ASN A 66 0.60 10.98 -7.76
N ALA A 67 1.29 12.10 -7.73
CA ALA A 67 2.70 12.17 -7.97
C ALA A 67 3.47 12.15 -6.65
N ARG A 68 4.72 11.68 -6.75
CA ARG A 68 5.68 11.48 -5.65
C ARG A 68 5.04 10.94 -4.37
N VAL A 69 5.02 9.62 -4.31
CA VAL A 69 4.63 8.87 -3.12
C VAL A 69 5.84 8.75 -2.21
N TRP A 70 5.81 9.40 -1.04
CA TRP A 70 6.76 9.12 0.03
C TRP A 70 6.11 8.16 1.01
N VAL A 71 6.78 7.05 1.31
CA VAL A 71 6.34 6.16 2.39
C VAL A 71 6.55 6.90 3.71
N VAL A 72 5.46 7.13 4.43
CA VAL A 72 5.47 7.81 5.74
C VAL A 72 5.50 6.79 6.85
N HIS A 73 4.72 5.72 6.68
CA HIS A 73 4.62 4.66 7.66
C HIS A 73 4.37 3.33 6.97
N ARG A 74 5.18 2.34 7.32
CA ARG A 74 4.94 0.95 6.98
C ARG A 74 5.14 0.12 8.24
N GLY A 75 4.04 -0.44 8.74
CA GLY A 75 4.01 -1.16 10.01
C GLY A 75 3.43 -2.56 9.85
N TYR A 76 3.99 -3.51 10.58
CA TYR A 76 3.47 -4.87 10.68
C TYR A 76 3.38 -5.27 12.15
N GLY A 77 2.31 -5.95 12.54
CA GLY A 77 2.21 -6.47 13.89
C GLY A 77 0.84 -7.06 14.16
N PHE A 78 0.26 -6.73 15.31
CA PHE A 78 -0.94 -7.36 15.83
C PHE A 78 -1.92 -6.35 16.40
N ALA A 79 -3.20 -6.59 16.13
CA ALA A 79 -4.32 -6.03 16.85
C ALA A 79 -4.82 -7.10 17.83
N MET A 80 -4.91 -6.78 19.10
CA MET A 80 -5.20 -7.73 20.19
C MET A 80 -6.37 -7.22 21.02
N ALA A 81 -7.38 -8.07 21.21
CA ALA A 81 -8.41 -7.93 22.23
C ALA A 81 -8.25 -9.08 23.24
N ASP A 82 -9.11 -9.13 24.26
CA ASP A 82 -8.93 -10.05 25.40
C ASP A 82 -8.85 -11.52 25.02
N THR A 83 -9.53 -11.93 23.94
CA THR A 83 -9.63 -13.33 23.51
C THR A 83 -9.18 -13.59 22.08
N GLU A 84 -8.88 -12.54 21.33
CA GLU A 84 -8.59 -12.63 19.89
C GLU A 84 -7.42 -11.74 19.50
N PHE A 85 -6.66 -12.20 18.50
CA PHE A 85 -5.65 -11.38 17.87
C PHE A 85 -5.70 -11.55 16.36
N HIS A 86 -5.40 -10.46 15.66
CA HIS A 86 -5.36 -10.43 14.21
C HIS A 86 -4.03 -9.85 13.75
N VAL A 87 -3.51 -10.40 12.65
CA VAL A 87 -2.37 -9.79 11.98
C VAL A 87 -2.79 -8.42 11.46
N LEU A 88 -1.98 -7.40 11.76
CA LEU A 88 -2.22 -6.03 11.37
C LEU A 88 -1.11 -5.56 10.44
N ARG A 89 -1.49 -4.95 9.31
CA ARG A 89 -0.57 -4.27 8.39
C ARG A 89 -1.07 -2.87 8.12
N ILE A 90 -0.19 -1.89 8.21
CA ILE A 90 -0.52 -0.50 7.93
C ILE A 90 0.47 0.05 6.94
N HIS A 91 -0.04 0.77 5.96
CA HIS A 91 0.76 1.53 5.03
C HIS A 91 0.15 2.92 4.83
N ILE A 92 0.92 3.94 5.15
CA ILE A 92 0.58 5.34 4.95
C ILE A 92 1.64 5.97 4.08
N VAL A 93 1.19 6.65 3.05
CA VAL A 93 2.02 7.38 2.11
C VAL A 93 1.59 8.84 2.08
N ARG A 94 2.57 9.73 1.92
CA ARG A 94 2.36 11.14 1.61
C ARG A 94 2.40 11.28 0.11
N VAL A 95 1.37 11.89 -0.44
CA VAL A 95 1.19 12.09 -1.87
C VAL A 95 1.12 13.58 -2.13
N ARG A 96 1.68 13.99 -3.26
CA ARG A 96 1.53 15.35 -3.78
C ARG A 96 0.54 15.35 -4.93
N HIS A 97 -0.39 16.31 -4.90
CA HIS A 97 -1.20 16.57 -6.08
C HIS A 97 -0.34 17.26 -7.14
N LEU A 98 -0.20 16.67 -8.32
CA LEU A 98 0.35 17.35 -9.50
C LEU A 98 -0.73 17.44 -10.56
N GLN A 99 -0.93 18.63 -11.10
CA GLN A 99 -1.87 18.81 -12.20
C GLN A 99 -1.23 18.27 -13.49
N PRO A 100 -1.99 17.55 -14.34
CA PRO A 100 -1.45 17.05 -15.61
C PRO A 100 -0.86 18.14 -16.51
N LEU A 101 -1.47 19.33 -16.52
CA LEU A 101 -0.96 20.51 -17.24
C LEU A 101 0.42 20.95 -16.76
N ASP A 102 0.65 20.96 -15.46
CA ASP A 102 1.96 21.30 -14.88
C ASP A 102 3.04 20.30 -15.31
N MET A 103 2.70 19.00 -15.31
CA MET A 103 3.63 17.96 -15.73
C MET A 103 3.94 18.05 -17.21
N ARG A 104 2.94 18.36 -18.04
CA ARG A 104 3.13 18.58 -19.47
C ARG A 104 4.07 19.76 -19.73
N GLY A 105 3.86 20.88 -19.04
CA GLY A 105 4.76 22.05 -19.14
C GLY A 105 6.18 21.73 -18.71
N LEU A 106 6.38 20.93 -17.66
CA LEU A 106 7.71 20.47 -17.24
C LEU A 106 8.37 19.57 -18.28
N MET A 107 7.64 18.65 -18.90
CA MET A 107 8.16 17.76 -19.94
C MET A 107 8.52 18.52 -21.23
N GLU A 108 7.75 19.54 -21.58
CA GLU A 108 7.96 20.36 -22.78
C GLU A 108 9.06 21.43 -22.57
N SER A 109 9.49 21.69 -21.32
CA SER A 109 10.45 22.75 -20.98
C SER A 109 11.90 22.49 -21.41
N GLY A 110 12.20 21.33 -21.99
CA GLY A 110 13.57 20.95 -22.40
C GLY A 110 14.56 20.72 -21.26
N LYS A 111 14.08 20.70 -20.01
CA LYS A 111 14.87 20.42 -18.81
C LYS A 111 15.27 18.96 -18.72
N SER A 112 16.44 18.70 -18.13
CA SER A 112 16.85 17.36 -17.72
C SER A 112 15.92 16.80 -16.63
N ILE A 113 15.93 15.48 -16.46
CA ILE A 113 15.13 14.80 -15.43
C ILE A 113 15.51 15.30 -14.03
N GLU A 114 16.79 15.58 -13.80
CA GLU A 114 17.35 16.10 -12.55
C GLU A 114 16.82 17.50 -12.24
N GLU A 115 16.74 18.38 -13.24
CA GLU A 115 16.19 19.73 -13.10
C GLU A 115 14.68 19.70 -12.85
N ILE A 116 13.93 18.86 -13.59
CA ILE A 116 12.49 18.64 -13.34
C ILE A 116 12.29 18.12 -11.92
N ARG A 117 13.17 17.23 -11.44
CA ARG A 117 13.12 16.70 -10.08
C ARG A 117 13.37 17.77 -9.02
N ALA A 118 14.31 18.68 -9.26
CA ALA A 118 14.62 19.78 -8.35
C ALA A 118 13.44 20.77 -8.27
N GLU A 119 12.88 21.17 -9.41
CA GLU A 119 11.72 22.05 -9.46
C GLU A 119 10.50 21.42 -8.78
N LEU A 120 10.27 20.11 -9.00
CA LEU A 120 9.22 19.37 -8.30
C LEU A 120 9.49 19.18 -6.80
N ARG A 121 10.70 19.40 -6.29
CA ARG A 121 10.96 19.45 -4.83
C ARG A 121 10.63 20.82 -4.27
N GLU A 122 10.98 21.88 -5.00
CA GLU A 122 10.81 23.27 -4.57
C GLU A 122 9.37 23.77 -4.67
N ARG A 123 8.57 23.25 -5.61
CA ARG A 123 7.15 23.62 -5.69
C ARG A 123 6.43 23.29 -4.38
N GLU A 124 5.81 24.29 -3.78
CA GLU A 124 4.84 24.09 -2.71
C GLU A 124 3.54 23.56 -3.35
N GLY A 125 3.03 22.45 -2.83
CA GLY A 125 1.78 21.87 -3.28
C GLY A 125 1.08 21.21 -2.10
N ALA A 126 -0.25 21.13 -2.16
CA ALA A 126 -1.03 20.46 -1.12
C ALA A 126 -0.56 19.00 -0.99
N LEU A 127 -0.03 18.69 0.19
CA LEU A 127 0.38 17.34 0.56
C LEU A 127 -0.79 16.71 1.29
N PHE A 128 -1.19 15.52 0.85
CA PHE A 128 -2.21 14.74 1.52
C PHE A 128 -1.69 13.34 1.80
N TYR A 129 -2.28 12.70 2.80
CA TYR A 129 -1.95 11.33 3.16
C TYR A 129 -2.95 10.38 2.55
N GLN A 130 -2.46 9.24 2.08
CA GLN A 130 -3.26 8.09 1.70
C GLN A 130 -2.77 6.89 2.47
N GLY A 131 -3.66 5.97 2.81
CA GLY A 131 -3.24 4.76 3.48
C GLY A 131 -4.27 3.65 3.44
N TYR A 132 -3.79 2.47 3.78
CA TYR A 132 -4.60 1.28 3.95
C TYR A 132 -4.18 0.52 5.20
N LEU A 133 -5.16 -0.17 5.78
CA LEU A 133 -5.02 -1.01 6.93
C LEU A 133 -5.55 -2.39 6.57
N ARG A 134 -4.80 -3.44 6.86
CA ARG A 134 -5.25 -4.82 6.74
C ARG A 134 -5.32 -5.45 8.12
N LEU A 135 -6.50 -5.93 8.49
CA LEU A 135 -6.77 -6.63 9.75
C LEU A 135 -7.19 -8.07 9.41
N GLY A 136 -6.32 -9.03 9.68
CA GLY A 136 -6.51 -10.40 9.20
C GLY A 136 -6.55 -10.45 7.67
N GLU A 137 -7.69 -10.87 7.11
CA GLU A 137 -7.91 -10.91 5.65
C GLU A 137 -8.59 -9.64 5.10
N ASP A 138 -9.19 -8.83 5.97
CA ASP A 138 -9.95 -7.66 5.56
C ASP A 138 -9.05 -6.45 5.31
N THR A 139 -9.29 -5.75 4.21
CA THR A 139 -8.54 -4.55 3.83
C THR A 139 -9.46 -3.33 3.88
N TYR A 140 -9.01 -2.32 4.61
CA TYR A 140 -9.71 -1.07 4.85
C TYR A 140 -8.91 0.10 4.31
N ARG A 141 -9.62 1.16 3.91
CA ARG A 141 -9.00 2.42 3.50
C ARG A 141 -8.90 3.35 4.70
N LEU A 142 -7.74 3.97 4.88
CA LEU A 142 -7.55 5.03 5.86
C LEU A 142 -7.89 6.38 5.24
N VAL A 143 -8.71 7.16 5.94
CA VAL A 143 -9.13 8.52 5.56
C VAL A 143 -8.91 9.48 6.74
N ASN A 144 -8.94 10.79 6.48
CA ASN A 144 -8.69 11.83 7.49
C ASN A 144 -7.39 11.60 8.29
N ILE A 145 -6.35 11.12 7.59
CA ILE A 145 -5.08 10.74 8.21
C ILE A 145 -4.36 12.00 8.68
N ASN A 146 -4.07 12.06 9.97
CA ASN A 146 -3.22 13.07 10.58
C ASN A 146 -1.93 12.41 11.04
N VAL A 147 -0.78 13.02 10.71
CA VAL A 147 0.54 12.55 11.13
C VAL A 147 1.27 13.71 11.78
N THR A 148 1.70 13.51 13.02
CA THR A 148 2.54 14.47 13.75
C THR A 148 3.86 13.81 14.11
N GLU A 149 4.95 14.58 14.03
CA GLU A 149 6.29 14.10 14.34
C GLU A 149 6.97 15.12 15.26
N ASN A 150 7.44 14.65 16.41
CA ASN A 150 8.15 15.43 17.40
C ASN A 150 9.46 14.72 17.75
N GLY A 151 10.50 14.98 16.96
CA GLY A 151 11.81 14.36 17.11
C GLY A 151 11.75 12.84 16.97
N ALA A 152 11.98 12.12 18.07
CA ALA A 152 12.00 10.67 18.11
C ALA A 152 10.61 10.03 18.05
N VAL A 153 9.56 10.78 18.41
CA VAL A 153 8.19 10.27 18.53
C VAL A 153 7.35 10.70 17.33
N ARG A 154 6.62 9.76 16.73
CA ARG A 154 5.66 10.02 15.66
C ARG A 154 4.30 9.49 16.05
N ASN A 155 3.26 10.30 15.90
CA ASN A 155 1.89 9.87 16.10
C ASN A 155 1.14 9.91 14.78
N PHE A 156 0.23 8.97 14.58
CA PHE A 156 -0.78 9.11 13.55
C PHE A 156 -2.15 8.69 14.04
N THR A 157 -3.16 9.37 13.50
CA THR A 157 -4.57 9.03 13.68
C THR A 157 -5.24 8.96 12.33
N ALA A 158 -6.20 8.06 12.17
CA ALA A 158 -6.97 7.97 10.94
C ALA A 158 -8.37 7.38 11.21
N ASP A 159 -9.30 7.77 10.36
CA ASP A 159 -10.61 7.12 10.24
C ASP A 159 -10.50 5.95 9.27
N ILE A 160 -11.34 4.94 9.49
CA ILE A 160 -11.34 3.70 8.73
C ILE A 160 -12.62 3.66 7.92
N SER A 161 -12.49 3.64 6.60
CA SER A 161 -13.61 3.42 5.70
C SER A 161 -13.82 1.92 5.50
N GLY A 162 -15.08 1.51 5.44
CA GLY A 162 -15.45 0.11 5.19
C GLY A 162 -14.83 -0.47 3.91
N PRO A 163 -14.74 -1.81 3.81
CA PRO A 163 -14.08 -2.50 2.70
C PRO A 163 -14.81 -2.36 1.35
N SER A 164 -16.07 -1.88 1.36
CA SER A 164 -16.85 -1.67 0.14
C SER A 164 -16.67 -0.25 -0.41
N PRO A 165 -16.31 -0.08 -1.69
CA PRO A 165 -16.19 1.23 -2.33
C PRO A 165 -17.52 1.98 -2.47
N VAL A 166 -18.65 1.30 -2.24
CA VAL A 166 -20.00 1.85 -2.42
C VAL A 166 -20.50 2.56 -1.15
N GLN A 167 -19.96 2.21 0.02
CA GLN A 167 -20.32 2.82 1.30
C GLN A 167 -19.04 3.33 1.97
N SER A 168 -18.70 4.59 1.69
CA SER A 168 -17.61 5.33 2.37
C SER A 168 -17.97 5.68 3.82
N ALA A 169 -18.72 4.82 4.51
CA ALA A 169 -19.04 5.01 5.90
C ALA A 169 -17.79 4.75 6.74
N THR A 170 -17.51 5.65 7.67
CA THR A 170 -16.49 5.44 8.69
C THR A 170 -16.94 4.29 9.59
N VAL A 171 -16.20 3.18 9.57
CA VAL A 171 -16.47 1.96 10.34
C VAL A 171 -15.61 1.85 11.60
N GLY A 172 -14.68 2.79 11.79
CA GLY A 172 -13.71 2.71 12.85
C GLY A 172 -12.68 3.83 12.86
N THR A 173 -11.79 3.79 13.84
CA THR A 173 -10.67 4.73 13.99
C THR A 173 -9.42 3.99 14.46
N ILE A 174 -8.26 4.55 14.15
CA ILE A 174 -6.97 4.07 14.62
C ILE A 174 -6.13 5.23 15.14
N SER A 175 -5.42 5.01 16.24
CA SER A 175 -4.45 5.92 16.83
C SER A 175 -3.21 5.15 17.22
N VAL A 176 -2.03 5.57 16.75
CA VAL A 176 -0.76 4.89 17.03
C VAL A 176 0.31 5.92 17.35
N THR A 177 1.04 5.67 18.42
CA THR A 177 2.29 6.33 18.79
C THR A 177 3.46 5.43 18.46
N ILE A 178 4.42 5.95 17.72
CA ILE A 178 5.63 5.27 17.28
C ILE A 178 6.80 5.91 18.00
N GLU A 179 7.58 5.07 18.65
CA GLU A 179 8.76 5.46 19.43
C GLU A 179 9.92 4.51 19.15
N GLU A 180 11.12 4.96 19.47
CA GLU A 180 12.31 4.12 19.43
C GLU A 180 12.44 3.36 20.75
N TYR A 181 12.54 2.04 20.64
CA TYR A 181 12.68 1.13 21.76
C TYR A 181 13.76 0.09 21.42
N GLU A 182 14.84 0.07 22.21
CA GLU A 182 15.97 -0.86 22.04
C GLU A 182 16.54 -0.92 20.60
N GLY A 183 16.58 0.23 19.91
CA GLY A 183 17.08 0.34 18.53
C GLY A 183 16.07 -0.08 17.45
N PHE A 184 14.83 -0.38 17.83
CA PHE A 184 13.72 -0.64 16.91
C PHE A 184 12.66 0.46 17.00
N ARG A 185 12.00 0.79 15.89
CA ARG A 185 10.80 1.62 15.94
C ARG A 185 9.57 0.76 16.18
N VAL A 186 8.93 0.98 17.32
CA VAL A 186 7.75 0.24 17.76
C VAL A 186 6.56 1.20 17.82
N GLY A 187 5.45 0.80 17.23
CA GLY A 187 4.16 1.47 17.33
C GLY A 187 3.28 0.80 18.38
N ASN A 188 2.70 1.57 19.28
CA ASN A 188 1.68 1.12 20.22
C ASN A 188 0.46 2.03 20.10
N GLY A 189 -0.74 1.47 20.20
CA GLY A 189 -1.95 2.24 19.93
C GLY A 189 -3.26 1.50 20.18
N THR A 190 -4.32 2.09 19.65
CA THR A 190 -5.68 1.55 19.70
C THR A 190 -6.31 1.54 18.32
N LEU A 191 -7.10 0.51 18.06
CA LEU A 191 -7.88 0.33 16.84
C LEU A 191 -9.31 -0.01 17.25
N THR A 192 -10.28 0.74 16.77
CA THR A 192 -11.70 0.45 16.98
C THR A 192 -12.36 0.20 15.64
N ILE A 193 -13.02 -0.95 15.47
CA ILE A 193 -13.78 -1.33 14.27
C ILE A 193 -15.04 -2.06 14.72
N ALA A 194 -16.20 -1.69 14.19
CA ALA A 194 -17.47 -2.42 14.41
C ALA A 194 -17.72 -2.78 15.90
N ASP A 195 -17.58 -1.78 16.78
CA ASP A 195 -17.71 -1.87 18.25
C ASP A 195 -16.65 -2.69 19.00
N ALA A 196 -15.73 -3.36 18.30
CA ALA A 196 -14.57 -4.01 18.89
C ALA A 196 -13.42 -3.01 19.06
N THR A 197 -12.73 -3.08 20.21
CA THR A 197 -11.53 -2.28 20.49
C THR A 197 -10.34 -3.18 20.70
N TYR A 198 -9.30 -2.93 19.92
CA TYR A 198 -8.04 -3.67 19.92
C TYR A 198 -6.92 -2.78 20.41
N ARG A 199 -6.03 -3.35 21.22
CA ARG A 199 -4.69 -2.82 21.44
C ARG A 199 -3.82 -3.17 20.23
N VAL A 200 -3.10 -2.18 19.73
CA VAL A 200 -2.25 -2.30 18.54
C VAL A 200 -0.79 -2.33 18.96
N LEU A 201 -0.03 -3.28 18.40
CA LEU A 201 1.42 -3.33 18.48
C LEU A 201 2.00 -3.50 17.08
N LEU A 202 2.94 -2.65 16.69
CA LEU A 202 3.52 -2.61 15.35
C LEU A 202 5.04 -2.52 15.44
N GLN A 203 5.72 -3.23 14.54
CA GLN A 203 7.10 -2.95 14.16
C GLN A 203 7.09 -2.08 12.90
N VAL A 204 7.86 -1.00 12.91
CA VAL A 204 7.87 0.02 11.87
C VAL A 204 9.20 0.01 11.11
N PHE A 205 9.14 0.16 9.79
CA PHE A 205 10.29 0.19 8.87
C PHE A 205 10.33 1.48 8.06
#